data_AF-A0A3Q3WTX9-F1
#
_entry.id   AF-A0A3Q3WTX9-F1
#
_cell.length_a   1.000
_cell.length_b   1.000
_cell.length_c   1.000
_cell.angle_alpha   90.00
_cell.angle_beta   90.00
_cell.angle_gamma   90.00
#
_symmetry.space_group_name_H-M   'P 1'
#
loop_
_entity.id
_entity.type
_entity.pdbx_description
1 polymer ?
#
loop_
_entity_poly.entity_id
_entity_poly.type
_entity_poly.pdbx_seq_one_letter_code
_entity_poly.pdbx_strand_id
1 'polypeptide(L)'
;MVLTAAQLSGHGVPVTSEEETVVEMIGRYLSQLTSPGRRVPSARRGSVESCDEKDNSSLCADLEHAEQLLQLDVTRQMERCLSEAKASFLHCQALLLPRHMTARVGQDVVRSSNDEPCGLRGASIKVYVQRKDGLKSVGSIFPDPSVTPTFELSVIFKADEEDGWPPLRHIFDSSKVLKLRAEYRLVKRKLYSSASPVIHDFN
;
A
#
# COMPACT_ATOMS: atom_id res chain seq x y z
N MET A 1 -65.09 -2.39 -20.48
CA MET A 1 -63.86 -1.91 -19.81
C MET A 1 -63.20 -3.11 -19.15
N VAL A 2 -62.13 -3.65 -19.73
CA VAL A 2 -61.32 -4.72 -19.14
C VAL A 2 -59.87 -4.43 -19.56
N LEU A 3 -59.00 -4.16 -18.59
CA LEU A 3 -57.56 -4.06 -18.82
C LEU A 3 -56.92 -5.31 -18.22
N THR A 4 -56.21 -6.07 -19.03
CA THR A 4 -55.46 -7.24 -18.58
C THR A 4 -54.10 -6.79 -18.05
N ALA A 5 -53.82 -7.04 -16.78
CA ALA A 5 -52.49 -6.86 -16.21
C ALA A 5 -51.71 -8.19 -16.29
N ALA A 6 -50.48 -8.15 -16.80
CA ALA A 6 -49.56 -9.29 -16.75
C ALA A 6 -48.70 -9.20 -15.48
N GLN A 7 -48.74 -10.23 -14.64
CA GLN A 7 -47.85 -10.36 -13.48
C GLN A 7 -46.53 -11.01 -13.89
N LEU A 8 -45.42 -10.31 -13.69
CA LEU A 8 -44.07 -10.89 -13.70
C LEU A 8 -43.67 -11.23 -12.27
N SER A 9 -43.59 -12.52 -11.95
CA SER A 9 -43.01 -13.01 -10.70
C SER A 9 -41.50 -13.13 -10.86
N GLY A 10 -40.75 -12.20 -10.25
CA GLY A 10 -39.30 -12.30 -10.09
C GLY A 10 -38.95 -12.75 -8.67
N HIS A 11 -38.32 -13.90 -8.53
CA HIS A 11 -37.85 -14.40 -7.23
C HIS A 11 -36.67 -13.55 -6.75
N GLY A 12 -36.73 -13.03 -5.53
CA GLY A 12 -35.64 -12.26 -4.93
C GLY A 12 -34.51 -13.17 -4.46
N VAL A 13 -33.28 -12.88 -4.92
CA VAL A 13 -32.05 -13.48 -4.38
C VAL A 13 -31.59 -12.63 -3.18
N PRO A 14 -31.29 -13.22 -2.01
CA PRO A 14 -30.72 -12.47 -0.90
C PRO A 14 -29.27 -12.08 -1.22
N VAL A 15 -28.99 -10.78 -1.18
CA VAL A 15 -27.62 -10.25 -1.23
C VAL A 15 -26.93 -10.58 0.09
N THR A 16 -25.91 -11.44 0.04
CA THR A 16 -24.99 -11.70 1.17
C THR A 16 -23.73 -10.84 1.01
N SER A 17 -23.23 -10.31 2.12
CA SER A 17 -22.11 -9.35 2.12
C SER A 17 -20.81 -9.98 1.64
N GLU A 18 -20.11 -9.30 0.73
CA GLU A 18 -18.86 -9.76 0.10
C GLU A 18 -17.70 -9.86 1.11
N GLU A 19 -17.82 -9.23 2.29
CA GLU A 19 -16.73 -9.02 3.23
C GLU A 19 -16.38 -10.26 4.08
N GLU A 20 -17.34 -11.14 4.39
CA GLU A 20 -17.04 -12.42 5.09
C GLU A 20 -16.20 -13.36 4.22
N THR A 21 -16.38 -13.32 2.90
CA THR A 21 -15.72 -14.22 1.93
C THR A 21 -14.21 -13.98 1.86
N VAL A 22 -13.78 -12.73 2.01
CA VAL A 22 -12.35 -12.35 1.92
C VAL A 22 -11.57 -12.80 3.15
N VAL A 23 -12.18 -12.69 4.35
CA VAL A 23 -11.56 -13.13 5.61
C VAL A 23 -11.35 -14.64 5.61
N GLU A 24 -12.32 -15.40 5.10
CA GLU A 24 -12.19 -16.86 4.99
C GLU A 24 -11.11 -17.29 3.98
N MET A 25 -10.98 -16.59 2.85
CA MET A 25 -9.88 -16.81 1.88
C MET A 25 -8.50 -16.57 2.50
N ILE A 26 -8.33 -15.52 3.31
CA ILE A 26 -7.06 -15.21 3.98
C ILE A 26 -6.69 -16.34 4.96
N GLY A 27 -7.65 -16.87 5.71
CA GLY A 27 -7.43 -17.98 6.64
C GLY A 27 -6.90 -19.25 5.97
N ARG A 28 -7.43 -19.63 4.80
CA ARG A 28 -7.05 -20.87 4.10
C ARG A 28 -5.67 -20.84 3.43
N TYR A 29 -5.13 -19.65 3.13
CA TYR A 29 -3.80 -19.51 2.52
C TYR A 29 -2.65 -19.65 3.53
N LEU A 30 -2.85 -19.19 4.77
CA LEU A 30 -1.82 -19.21 5.82
C LEU A 30 -1.43 -20.64 6.24
N SER A 31 -2.33 -21.62 6.07
CA SER A 31 -2.12 -23.01 6.47
C SER A 31 -1.22 -23.84 5.53
N GLN A 32 -0.87 -23.34 4.34
CA GLN A 32 -0.32 -24.17 3.24
C GLN A 32 1.16 -23.92 2.91
N LEU A 33 1.82 -22.94 3.52
CA LEU A 33 3.14 -22.45 3.06
C LEU A 33 4.37 -23.03 3.80
N THR A 34 4.23 -24.15 4.51
CA THR A 34 5.33 -24.82 5.22
C THR A 34 6.12 -25.82 4.35
N SER A 35 6.76 -25.36 3.25
CA SER A 35 7.87 -26.10 2.59
C SER A 35 8.65 -25.24 1.55
N PRO A 36 10.01 -25.28 1.48
CA PRO A 36 10.82 -24.51 0.51
C PRO A 36 11.48 -25.36 -0.61
N GLY A 37 11.66 -24.84 -1.85
CA GLY A 37 12.22 -25.70 -2.93
C GLY A 37 12.61 -25.21 -4.36
N ARG A 38 13.18 -24.01 -4.56
CA ARG A 38 14.31 -23.67 -5.51
C ARG A 38 14.36 -24.15 -7.02
N ARG A 39 14.71 -23.17 -7.91
CA ARG A 39 15.74 -23.15 -9.02
C ARG A 39 15.29 -22.98 -10.50
N VAL A 40 16.16 -22.33 -11.30
CA VAL A 40 16.00 -21.83 -12.71
C VAL A 40 17.13 -22.36 -13.63
N PRO A 41 16.87 -22.57 -14.95
CA PRO A 41 17.82 -22.24 -16.05
C PRO A 41 17.13 -21.79 -17.38
N SER A 42 17.77 -21.36 -18.49
CA SER A 42 18.98 -20.53 -18.75
C SER A 42 19.17 -20.24 -20.27
N ALA A 43 19.91 -19.16 -20.62
CA ALA A 43 20.64 -18.87 -21.89
C ALA A 43 19.93 -18.58 -23.25
N ARG A 44 20.33 -17.46 -23.91
CA ARG A 44 20.93 -17.40 -25.28
C ARG A 44 21.60 -16.04 -25.56
N ARG A 45 22.37 -15.91 -26.65
CA ARG A 45 23.55 -15.02 -26.80
C ARG A 45 23.59 -14.24 -28.13
N GLY A 46 24.10 -13.00 -28.10
CA GLY A 46 24.47 -12.14 -29.25
C GLY A 46 24.19 -10.67 -28.92
N SER A 47 24.83 -9.64 -29.47
CA SER A 47 26.11 -9.51 -30.21
C SER A 47 26.69 -8.12 -29.85
N VAL A 48 28.00 -7.88 -30.02
CA VAL A 48 28.63 -6.64 -29.51
C VAL A 48 28.56 -5.46 -30.49
N GLU A 49 28.15 -4.31 -29.98
CA GLU A 49 28.38 -2.99 -30.56
C GLU A 49 29.10 -2.14 -29.50
N SER A 50 30.26 -1.58 -29.89
CA SER A 50 31.16 -0.85 -28.99
C SER A 50 30.85 0.64 -29.05
N CYS A 51 30.03 1.14 -28.13
CA CYS A 51 29.83 2.56 -27.93
C CYS A 51 30.94 3.13 -27.03
N ASP A 52 31.57 4.24 -27.44
CA ASP A 52 32.69 4.85 -26.71
C ASP A 52 32.30 5.28 -25.29
N GLU A 53 33.09 4.86 -24.30
CA GLU A 53 32.90 5.28 -22.90
C GLU A 53 33.40 6.71 -22.68
N LYS A 54 32.48 7.68 -22.68
CA LYS A 54 32.70 9.00 -22.07
C LYS A 54 31.42 9.53 -21.43
N ASP A 55 31.59 10.08 -20.22
CA ASP A 55 30.59 10.80 -19.42
C ASP A 55 29.38 10.00 -18.89
N ASN A 56 29.63 8.79 -18.38
CA ASN A 56 28.61 7.99 -17.67
C ASN A 56 28.26 8.50 -16.24
N SER A 57 28.88 9.59 -15.75
CA SER A 57 28.67 10.11 -14.39
C SER A 57 27.48 11.09 -14.27
N SER A 58 27.09 11.78 -15.35
CA SER A 58 26.00 12.76 -15.33
C SER A 58 24.61 12.10 -15.35
N LEU A 59 24.42 11.11 -16.23
CA LEU A 59 23.14 10.38 -16.37
C LEU A 59 22.74 9.63 -15.09
N CYS A 60 23.74 9.11 -14.36
CA CYS A 60 23.54 8.45 -13.07
C CYS A 60 23.02 9.45 -12.02
N ALA A 61 23.62 10.64 -11.94
CA ALA A 61 23.19 11.70 -11.05
C ALA A 61 21.77 12.19 -11.38
N ASP A 62 21.44 12.43 -12.65
CA ASP A 62 20.11 12.92 -13.06
C ASP A 62 18.99 11.92 -12.68
N LEU A 63 19.22 10.62 -12.82
CA LEU A 63 18.28 9.57 -12.42
C LEU A 63 18.08 9.53 -10.89
N GLU A 64 19.16 9.63 -10.11
CA GLU A 64 19.09 9.67 -8.65
C GLU A 64 18.33 10.92 -8.15
N HIS A 65 18.53 12.09 -8.78
CA HIS A 65 17.77 13.30 -8.44
C HIS A 65 16.28 13.15 -8.77
N ALA A 66 15.94 12.50 -9.90
CA ALA A 66 14.54 12.22 -10.24
C ALA A 66 13.88 11.27 -9.23
N GLU A 67 14.55 10.19 -8.80
CA GLU A 67 14.03 9.27 -7.77
C GLU A 67 13.77 10.00 -6.44
N GLN A 68 14.69 10.88 -6.02
CA GLN A 68 14.55 11.68 -4.81
C GLN A 68 13.35 12.65 -4.85
N LEU A 69 13.06 13.26 -6.00
CA LEU A 69 11.89 14.12 -6.17
C LEU A 69 10.57 13.33 -6.05
N LEU A 70 10.52 12.14 -6.65
CA LEU A 70 9.36 11.24 -6.53
C LEU A 70 9.17 10.75 -5.08
N GLN A 71 10.25 10.37 -4.40
CA GLN A 71 10.23 9.99 -2.99
C GLN A 71 9.68 11.14 -2.13
N LEU A 72 10.15 12.37 -2.35
CA LEU A 72 9.74 13.54 -1.58
C LEU A 72 8.25 13.86 -1.78
N ASP A 73 7.74 13.75 -3.00
CA ASP A 73 6.32 13.99 -3.27
C ASP A 73 5.43 12.92 -2.60
N VAL A 74 5.73 11.63 -2.80
CA VAL A 74 5.01 10.53 -2.12
C VAL A 74 5.03 10.70 -0.60
N THR A 75 6.17 11.07 -0.03
CA THR A 75 6.33 11.32 1.41
C THR A 75 5.39 12.43 1.88
N ARG A 76 5.36 13.57 1.17
CA ARG A 76 4.48 14.71 1.49
C ARG A 76 2.99 14.36 1.35
N GLN A 77 2.62 13.63 0.31
CA GLN A 77 1.23 13.20 0.12
C GLN A 77 0.79 12.22 1.23
N MET A 78 1.69 11.33 1.66
CA MET A 78 1.43 10.38 2.75
C MET A 78 1.31 11.06 4.12
N GLU A 79 2.17 12.04 4.40
CA GLU A 79 2.08 12.89 5.59
C GLU A 79 0.79 13.70 5.63
N ARG A 80 0.30 14.17 4.47
CA ARG A 80 -1.03 14.80 4.34
C ARG A 80 -2.15 13.82 4.70
N CYS A 81 -2.21 12.63 4.08
CA CYS A 81 -3.22 11.62 4.38
C CYS A 81 -3.24 11.26 5.88
N LEU A 82 -2.07 11.02 6.47
CA LEU A 82 -1.95 10.70 7.90
C LEU A 82 -2.41 11.87 8.80
N SER A 83 -2.16 13.11 8.40
CA SER A 83 -2.58 14.30 9.13
C SER A 83 -4.09 14.54 9.07
N GLU A 84 -4.70 14.38 7.90
CA GLU A 84 -6.15 14.49 7.68
C GLU A 84 -6.92 13.38 8.39
N ALA A 85 -6.38 12.16 8.37
CA ALA A 85 -6.99 10.99 9.01
C ALA A 85 -7.06 11.08 10.54
N LYS A 86 -6.27 11.96 11.18
CA LYS A 86 -6.22 12.11 12.65
C LYS A 86 -7.62 12.27 13.27
N ALA A 87 -8.43 13.18 12.74
CA ALA A 87 -9.76 13.45 13.28
C ALA A 87 -10.83 12.48 12.74
N SER A 88 -10.74 12.12 11.45
CA SER A 88 -11.79 11.41 10.71
C SER A 88 -11.77 9.89 10.87
N PHE A 89 -10.62 9.24 10.71
CA PHE A 89 -10.50 7.77 10.67
C PHE A 89 -9.73 7.19 11.86
N LEU A 90 -8.82 7.99 12.44
CA LEU A 90 -7.96 7.58 13.55
C LEU A 90 -8.48 8.05 14.91
N HIS A 91 -9.37 9.06 14.94
CA HIS A 91 -9.92 9.66 16.16
C HIS A 91 -8.87 10.00 17.24
N CYS A 92 -7.71 10.53 16.80
CA CYS A 92 -6.59 10.93 17.65
C CYS A 92 -6.26 12.42 17.48
N GLN A 93 -5.87 13.08 18.57
CA GLN A 93 -5.41 14.48 18.58
C GLN A 93 -3.94 14.58 18.14
N ALA A 94 -3.12 13.57 18.44
CA ALA A 94 -1.73 13.48 18.02
C ALA A 94 -1.40 12.10 17.43
N LEU A 95 -0.53 12.10 16.42
CA LEU A 95 0.02 10.91 15.79
C LEU A 95 1.54 10.99 15.92
N LEU A 96 2.15 10.01 16.59
CA LEU A 96 3.60 9.92 16.80
C LEU A 96 4.19 8.93 15.81
N LEU A 97 5.17 9.38 15.02
CA LEU A 97 5.86 8.57 14.03
C LEU A 97 7.33 8.36 14.43
N PRO A 98 7.91 7.17 14.18
CA PRO A 98 9.34 6.96 14.22
C PRO A 98 10.08 7.87 13.23
N ARG A 99 11.30 8.28 13.60
CA ARG A 99 12.11 9.20 12.79
C ARG A 99 12.32 8.65 11.37
N HIS A 100 12.08 9.51 10.38
CA HIS A 100 12.18 9.21 8.95
C HIS A 100 11.30 8.07 8.43
N MET A 101 10.26 7.63 9.16
CA MET A 101 9.42 6.51 8.73
C MET A 101 8.75 6.79 7.38
N THR A 102 8.08 7.94 7.23
CA THR A 102 7.41 8.37 5.99
C THR A 102 8.38 8.45 4.81
N ALA A 103 9.59 8.96 5.04
CA ALA A 103 10.63 9.03 4.02
C ALA A 103 11.15 7.64 3.57
N ARG A 104 11.31 6.68 4.49
CA ARG A 104 11.65 5.28 4.14
C ARG A 104 10.53 4.62 3.33
N VAL A 105 9.29 4.73 3.82
CA VAL A 105 8.11 4.23 3.12
C VAL A 105 8.00 4.83 1.72
N GLY A 106 8.21 6.16 1.57
CA GLY A 106 8.22 6.82 0.26
C GLY A 106 9.26 6.25 -0.70
N GLN A 107 10.46 5.94 -0.20
CA GLN A 107 11.53 5.31 -1.00
C GLN A 107 11.13 3.90 -1.45
N ASP A 108 10.60 3.09 -0.54
CA ASP A 108 10.19 1.71 -0.86
C ASP A 108 8.96 1.67 -1.78
N VAL A 109 8.09 2.68 -1.71
CA VAL A 109 6.96 2.88 -2.64
C VAL A 109 7.46 3.17 -4.06
N VAL A 110 8.42 4.08 -4.22
CA VAL A 110 9.02 4.38 -5.53
C VAL A 110 9.69 3.13 -6.09
N ARG A 111 10.57 2.49 -5.31
CA ARG A 111 11.27 1.25 -5.72
C ARG A 111 10.33 0.10 -6.09
N SER A 112 9.28 -0.12 -5.30
CA SER A 112 8.26 -1.16 -5.58
C SER A 112 7.54 -0.95 -6.91
N SER A 113 7.57 0.28 -7.44
CA SER A 113 6.91 0.69 -8.68
C SER A 113 7.82 0.60 -9.91
N ASN A 114 9.14 0.41 -9.77
CA ASN A 114 10.07 0.48 -10.91
C ASN A 114 9.83 -0.61 -11.98
N ASP A 115 9.42 -1.81 -11.57
CA ASP A 115 9.11 -2.93 -12.48
C ASP A 115 7.65 -2.92 -13.01
N GLU A 116 6.94 -1.81 -12.83
CA GLU A 116 5.53 -1.66 -13.21
C GLU A 116 5.33 -0.79 -14.46
N PRO A 117 4.31 -1.07 -15.31
CA PRO A 117 3.97 -0.18 -16.41
C PRO A 117 3.68 1.24 -15.93
N CYS A 118 4.31 2.22 -16.58
CA CYS A 118 4.31 3.65 -16.21
C CYS A 118 4.97 3.97 -14.86
N GLY A 119 5.66 3.01 -14.21
CA GLY A 119 6.32 3.21 -12.93
C GLY A 119 5.36 3.68 -11.85
N LEU A 120 5.83 4.59 -10.98
CA LEU A 120 5.02 5.22 -9.93
C LEU A 120 3.73 5.88 -10.47
N ARG A 121 3.73 6.41 -11.70
CA ARG A 121 2.56 7.05 -12.31
C ARG A 121 1.41 6.06 -12.55
N GLY A 122 1.72 4.77 -12.71
CA GLY A 122 0.73 3.69 -12.83
C GLY A 122 0.16 3.19 -11.50
N ALA A 123 0.55 3.77 -10.37
CA ALA A 123 0.17 3.29 -9.04
C ALA A 123 -1.16 3.91 -8.55
N SER A 124 -2.02 3.08 -7.96
CA SER A 124 -2.98 3.52 -6.95
C SER A 124 -2.42 3.20 -5.57
N ILE A 125 -1.89 4.19 -4.87
CA ILE A 125 -1.31 3.98 -3.54
C ILE A 125 -2.43 4.11 -2.51
N LYS A 126 -2.62 3.06 -1.69
CA LYS A 126 -3.62 3.04 -0.62
C LYS A 126 -2.89 3.08 0.72
N VAL A 127 -3.31 3.96 1.62
CA VAL A 127 -2.64 4.15 2.91
C VAL A 127 -3.57 3.65 4.02
N TYR A 128 -3.05 2.78 4.88
CA TYR A 128 -3.77 2.15 5.98
C TYR A 128 -2.99 2.22 7.30
N VAL A 129 -3.73 2.18 8.41
CA VAL A 129 -3.19 1.95 9.76
C VAL A 129 -3.86 0.71 10.35
N GLN A 130 -3.05 -0.29 10.68
CA GLN A 130 -3.46 -1.50 11.39
C GLN A 130 -3.48 -1.23 12.90
N ARG A 131 -4.62 -1.51 13.53
CA ARG A 131 -4.87 -1.41 14.97
C ARG A 131 -5.37 -2.74 15.53
N LYS A 132 -5.61 -2.80 16.85
CA LYS A 132 -6.32 -3.89 17.51
C LYS A 132 -7.75 -4.10 16.98
N ASP A 133 -8.43 -3.03 16.57
CA ASP A 133 -9.80 -3.04 16.02
C ASP A 133 -9.85 -3.18 14.48
N GLY A 134 -8.76 -3.63 13.86
CA GLY A 134 -8.66 -3.92 12.43
C GLY A 134 -7.85 -2.92 11.62
N LEU A 135 -7.98 -3.01 10.30
CA LEU A 135 -7.27 -2.18 9.33
C LEU A 135 -8.13 -0.95 8.98
N LYS A 136 -7.62 0.25 9.24
CA LYS A 136 -8.31 1.51 8.89
C LYS A 136 -7.70 2.12 7.64
N SER A 137 -8.52 2.42 6.63
CA SER A 137 -8.11 3.25 5.50
C SER A 137 -7.92 4.70 5.98
N VAL A 138 -6.79 5.31 5.67
CA VAL A 138 -6.46 6.70 6.04
C VAL A 138 -6.27 7.62 4.84
N GLY A 139 -6.18 7.08 3.62
CA GLY A 139 -6.10 7.89 2.41
C GLY A 139 -5.82 7.09 1.14
N SER A 140 -5.80 7.81 0.02
CA SER A 140 -5.37 7.29 -1.29
C SER A 140 -4.55 8.36 -2.01
N ILE A 141 -3.49 7.93 -2.68
CA ILE A 141 -2.57 8.77 -3.43
C ILE A 141 -2.55 8.27 -4.87
N PHE A 142 -2.71 9.18 -5.81
CA PHE A 142 -2.66 8.92 -7.25
C PHE A 142 -1.56 9.81 -7.84
N PRO A 143 -0.33 9.30 -8.02
CA PRO A 143 0.83 10.11 -8.42
C PRO A 143 0.66 10.82 -9.75
N ASP A 144 -0.15 10.27 -10.67
CA ASP A 144 -0.55 10.94 -11.90
C ASP A 144 -2.04 10.68 -12.23
N PRO A 145 -2.94 11.65 -11.98
CA PRO A 145 -4.37 11.52 -12.30
C PRO A 145 -4.69 11.39 -13.80
N SER A 146 -3.74 11.64 -14.70
CA SER A 146 -3.91 11.45 -16.15
C SER A 146 -3.65 10.02 -16.62
N VAL A 147 -3.09 9.17 -15.74
CA VAL A 147 -2.78 7.76 -16.02
C VAL A 147 -3.76 6.86 -15.30
N THR A 148 -4.40 5.94 -16.02
CA THR A 148 -5.20 4.87 -15.42
C THR A 148 -4.29 3.95 -14.60
N PRO A 149 -4.52 3.77 -13.28
CA PRO A 149 -3.67 2.88 -12.48
C PRO A 149 -3.72 1.44 -12.98
N THR A 150 -2.56 0.77 -13.02
CA THR A 150 -2.42 -0.63 -13.47
C THR A 150 -2.12 -1.59 -12.32
N PHE A 151 -1.64 -1.05 -11.20
CA PHE A 151 -1.41 -1.77 -9.96
C PHE A 151 -1.83 -0.91 -8.74
N GLU A 152 -2.12 -1.60 -7.66
CA GLU A 152 -2.35 -1.03 -6.33
C GLU A 152 -1.13 -1.30 -5.46
N LEU A 153 -0.77 -0.32 -4.63
CA LEU A 153 0.26 -0.46 -3.61
C LEU A 153 -0.30 -0.04 -2.25
N SER A 154 -0.62 -1.03 -1.43
CA SER A 154 -1.20 -0.83 -0.10
C SER A 154 -0.10 -0.71 0.95
N VAL A 155 0.06 0.50 1.48
CA VAL A 155 0.97 0.89 2.55
C VAL A 155 0.25 0.68 3.89
N ILE A 156 0.74 -0.24 4.71
CA ILE A 156 0.13 -0.60 6.00
C ILE A 156 1.09 -0.24 7.12
N PHE A 157 0.78 0.86 7.81
CA PHE A 157 1.40 1.24 9.07
C PHE A 157 0.86 0.37 10.22
N LYS A 158 1.70 0.02 11.20
CA LYS A 158 1.29 -0.71 12.41
C LYS A 158 1.20 0.26 13.58
N ALA A 159 0.07 0.33 14.28
CA ALA A 159 -0.05 1.11 15.51
C ALA A 159 0.69 0.40 16.66
N ASP A 160 1.26 1.20 17.56
CA ASP A 160 1.84 0.75 18.82
C ASP A 160 0.74 0.78 19.89
N GLU A 161 0.22 -0.41 20.17
CA GLU A 161 -0.97 -0.64 20.99
C GLU A 161 -0.61 -1.33 22.32
N GLU A 162 0.68 -1.55 22.62
CA GLU A 162 1.12 -1.98 23.95
C GLU A 162 1.15 -0.78 24.92
N ASP A 163 1.00 -1.04 26.22
CA ASP A 163 0.87 -0.04 27.28
C ASP A 163 2.18 0.72 27.60
N GLY A 164 3.01 0.98 26.59
CA GLY A 164 4.33 1.64 26.67
C GLY A 164 4.30 3.13 27.04
N TRP A 165 3.20 3.63 27.56
CA TRP A 165 3.12 4.96 28.18
C TRP A 165 3.65 4.90 29.62
N PRO A 166 4.62 5.75 30.01
CA PRO A 166 5.02 5.87 31.41
C PRO A 166 3.81 6.29 32.30
N PRO A 167 3.87 6.08 33.63
CA PRO A 167 2.72 6.26 34.53
C PRO A 167 2.09 7.67 34.60
N LEU A 168 2.62 8.64 33.84
CA LEU A 168 2.08 10.00 33.65
C LEU A 168 0.89 10.08 32.67
N ARG A 169 0.29 8.94 32.29
CA ARG A 169 -0.99 8.80 31.55
C ARG A 169 -2.21 9.54 32.15
N HIS A 170 -2.04 10.21 33.29
CA HIS A 170 -3.04 11.06 33.94
C HIS A 170 -2.83 12.57 33.67
N ILE A 171 -1.68 12.98 33.12
CA ILE A 171 -1.35 14.38 32.79
C ILE A 171 -1.66 14.68 31.32
N PHE A 172 -1.49 13.70 30.45
CA PHE A 172 -1.94 13.74 29.07
C PHE A 172 -3.19 12.88 28.93
N ASP A 173 -4.17 13.35 28.17
CA ASP A 173 -5.32 12.54 27.74
C ASP A 173 -4.85 11.51 26.70
N SER A 174 -4.16 10.48 27.19
CA SER A 174 -3.44 9.50 26.37
C SER A 174 -4.35 8.65 25.49
N SER A 175 -5.67 8.69 25.74
CA SER A 175 -6.70 8.15 24.85
C SER A 175 -6.68 8.76 23.44
N LYS A 176 -6.09 9.96 23.29
CA LYS A 176 -6.06 10.73 22.03
C LYS A 176 -4.70 10.75 21.34
N VAL A 177 -3.71 9.97 21.79
CA VAL A 177 -2.39 9.92 21.13
C VAL A 177 -2.15 8.53 20.55
N LEU A 178 -2.14 8.45 19.21
CA LEU A 178 -1.76 7.23 18.50
C LEU A 178 -0.26 7.26 18.23
N LYS A 179 0.44 6.17 18.53
CA LYS A 179 1.84 5.98 18.12
C LYS A 179 1.89 4.94 17.00
N LEU A 180 2.72 5.16 15.99
CA LEU A 180 3.06 4.15 14.99
C LEU A 180 4.36 3.46 15.38
N ARG A 181 4.46 2.17 15.08
CA ARG A 181 5.69 1.40 15.22
C ARG A 181 6.63 1.64 14.03
N ALA A 182 7.87 1.18 14.12
CA ALA A 182 8.84 1.31 13.03
C ALA A 182 8.53 0.39 11.85
N GLU A 183 7.86 -0.74 12.11
CA GLU A 183 7.54 -1.74 11.12
C GLU A 183 6.30 -1.35 10.30
N TYR A 184 6.38 -1.61 9.00
CA TYR A 184 5.28 -1.42 8.04
C TYR A 184 5.26 -2.57 7.04
N ARG A 185 4.20 -2.63 6.25
CA ARG A 185 4.06 -3.59 5.16
C ARG A 185 3.66 -2.87 3.88
N LEU A 186 4.27 -3.26 2.76
CA LEU A 186 3.79 -2.94 1.42
C LEU A 186 3.15 -4.18 0.81
N VAL A 187 1.96 -4.03 0.23
CA VAL A 187 1.29 -5.08 -0.55
C VAL A 187 1.05 -4.56 -1.95
N LYS A 188 1.76 -5.09 -2.94
CA LYS A 188 1.61 -4.75 -4.36
C LYS A 188 0.67 -5.74 -5.05
N ARG A 189 -0.39 -5.25 -5.68
CA ARG A 189 -1.41 -6.06 -6.37
C ARG A 189 -1.64 -5.53 -7.79
N LYS A 190 -1.52 -6.39 -8.80
CA LYS A 190 -1.89 -6.04 -10.19
C LYS A 190 -3.42 -5.85 -10.26
N LEU A 191 -3.91 -4.80 -10.89
CA LEU A 191 -5.36 -4.52 -10.96
C LEU A 191 -6.08 -5.34 -12.04
N TYR A 192 -5.38 -5.68 -13.12
CA TYR A 192 -5.93 -6.38 -14.29
C TYR A 192 -5.25 -7.74 -14.53
N SER A 193 -4.91 -8.45 -13.45
CA SER A 193 -4.29 -9.78 -13.51
C SER A 193 -4.69 -10.61 -12.29
N SER A 194 -4.77 -11.94 -12.46
CA SER A 194 -4.98 -12.91 -11.39
C SER A 194 -3.70 -13.28 -10.61
N ALA A 195 -2.56 -12.61 -10.90
CA ALA A 195 -1.33 -12.79 -10.16
C ALA A 195 -1.52 -12.49 -8.66
N SER A 196 -0.99 -13.36 -7.79
CA SER A 196 -1.06 -13.17 -6.34
C SER A 196 -0.34 -11.87 -5.92
N PRO A 197 -0.87 -11.12 -4.94
CA PRO A 197 -0.19 -9.93 -4.42
C PRO A 197 1.22 -10.25 -3.88
N VAL A 198 2.16 -9.34 -4.11
CA VAL A 198 3.51 -9.41 -3.55
C VAL A 198 3.52 -8.64 -2.23
N ILE A 199 4.04 -9.26 -1.16
CA ILE A 199 4.06 -8.70 0.19
C ILE A 199 5.50 -8.48 0.62
N HIS A 200 5.79 -7.28 1.12
CA HIS A 200 7.06 -6.92 1.74
C HIS A 200 6.79 -6.38 3.15
N ASP A 201 7.28 -7.07 4.18
CA ASP A 201 7.32 -6.59 5.56
C ASP A 201 8.68 -5.93 5.84
N PHE A 202 8.66 -4.75 6.44
CA PHE A 202 9.82 -3.95 6.81
C PHE A 202 9.88 -3.77 8.32
N ASN A 203 11.09 -3.70 8.88
CA ASN A 203 11.37 -3.55 10.31
C ASN A 203 12.10 -2.23 10.60
#